data_AF-A0A952SBW6-F1
#
_entry.id   AF-A0A952SBW6-F1
#
_cell.length_a   1.000
_cell.length_b   1.000
_cell.length_c   1.000
_cell.angle_alpha   90.00
_cell.angle_beta   90.00
_cell.angle_gamma   90.00
#
_symmetry.space_group_name_H-M   'P 1'
#
loop_
_entity.id
_entity.type
_entity.pdbx_description
1 polymer ?
#
loop_
_entity_poly.entity_id
_entity_poly.type
_entity_poly.pdbx_seq_one_letter_code
_entity_poly.pdbx_strand_id
1 'polypeptide(L)' 'MKKRSITNGDQGIKANQVCQLFDISKATLFRWEREGVIARPARDWRNWRLYTPKNVDEIEKVICARKRVV' A
#
# COMPACT_ATOMS: atom_id res chain seq x y z
N MET A 1 15.42 3.93 16.12
CA MET A 1 14.11 4.44 15.66
C MET A 1 14.33 5.59 14.68
N LYS A 2 14.01 5.44 13.39
CA LYS A 2 14.22 6.48 12.37
C LYS A 2 12.88 7.02 11.90
N LYS A 3 12.38 8.07 12.58
CA LYS A 3 11.34 8.96 12.04
C LYS A 3 11.96 9.70 10.86
N ARG A 4 11.47 9.51 9.63
CA ARG A 4 11.86 10.36 8.50
C ARG A 4 10.65 10.70 7.63
N SER A 5 10.27 11.97 7.77
CA SER A 5 9.99 12.93 6.70
C SER A 5 8.79 12.63 5.81
N ILE A 6 7.69 13.31 6.14
CA ILE A 6 6.54 13.55 5.29
C ILE A 6 7.02 14.43 4.13
N THR A 7 7.31 13.84 2.96
CA THR A 7 7.50 14.62 1.72
C THR A 7 6.19 14.65 0.96
N ASN A 8 5.49 15.79 1.12
CA ASN A 8 4.34 16.19 0.31
C ASN A 8 4.83 16.56 -1.10
N GLY A 9 4.12 16.11 -2.13
CA GLY A 9 4.47 16.33 -3.54
C GLY A 9 3.84 15.29 -4.46
N ASP A 10 2.63 15.64 -4.91
CA ASP A 10 1.87 15.21 -6.09
C ASP A 10 1.43 13.75 -6.31
N GLN A 11 0.11 13.57 -6.22
CA GLN A 11 -0.77 12.70 -7.04
C GLN A 11 -0.58 11.18 -6.99
N GLY A 12 -0.52 10.62 -5.78
CA GLY A 12 -0.88 9.22 -5.55
C GLY A 12 -0.32 8.67 -4.23
N ILE A 13 -1.02 7.70 -3.65
CA ILE A 13 -0.68 7.16 -2.34
C ILE A 13 0.57 6.30 -2.52
N LYS A 14 1.67 6.63 -1.84
CA LYS A 14 2.92 5.87 -1.96
C LYS A 14 2.82 4.61 -1.13
N ALA A 15 3.53 3.54 -1.52
CA ALA A 15 3.66 2.32 -0.71
C ALA A 15 4.06 2.62 0.75
N ASN A 16 4.93 3.61 0.96
CA ASN A 16 5.31 4.06 2.31
C ASN A 16 4.12 4.56 3.15
N GLN A 17 3.19 5.30 2.53
CA GLN A 17 2.00 5.80 3.22
C GLN A 17 1.04 4.66 3.53
N VAL A 18 0.81 3.76 2.57
CA VAL A 18 -0.01 2.55 2.79
C VAL A 18 0.54 1.73 3.97
N CYS A 19 1.85 1.51 4.00
CA CYS A 19 2.51 0.82 5.12
C CYS A 19 2.29 1.52 6.46
N GLN A 20 2.28 2.85 6.50
CA GLN A 20 2.04 3.62 7.73
C GLN A 20 0.56 3.62 8.15
N LEU A 21 -0.37 3.67 7.20
CA LEU A 21 -1.82 3.67 7.45
C LEU A 21 -2.29 2.36 8.08
N PHE A 22 -1.76 1.24 7.58
CA PHE A 22 -2.21 -0.10 7.94
C PHE A 22 -1.25 -0.86 8.87
N ASP A 23 -0.14 -0.24 9.25
CA ASP A 23 0.96 -0.85 10.01
C ASP A 23 1.47 -2.16 9.38
N ILE A 24 1.47 -2.23 8.04
CA ILE A 24 1.95 -3.39 7.28
C ILE A 24 3.35 -3.15 6.75
N SER A 25 4.14 -4.23 6.67
CA SER A 25 5.43 -4.20 6.00
C SER A 25 5.28 -4.08 4.48
N LYS A 26 6.24 -3.40 3.82
CA LYS A 26 6.32 -3.34 2.35
C LYS A 26 6.36 -4.73 1.71
N ALA A 27 7.00 -5.69 2.39
CA ALA A 27 7.03 -7.09 1.95
C ALA A 27 5.62 -7.67 1.83
N THR A 28 4.75 -7.41 2.81
CA THR A 28 3.34 -7.86 2.78
C THR A 28 2.59 -7.23 1.62
N LEU A 29 2.75 -5.92 1.44
CA LEU A 29 2.15 -5.18 0.34
C LEU A 29 2.59 -5.74 -1.02
N PHE A 30 3.89 -5.97 -1.20
CA PHE A 30 4.45 -6.53 -2.43
C PHE A 30 4.02 -7.98 -2.65
N ARG A 31 3.82 -8.75 -1.57
CA ARG A 31 3.29 -10.11 -1.68
C ARG A 31 1.86 -10.08 -2.18
N TRP A 32 1.01 -9.20 -1.66
CA TRP A 32 -0.35 -9.03 -2.16
C TRP A 32 -0.42 -8.58 -3.62
N GLU A 33 0.48 -7.69 -4.05
CA GLU A 33 0.62 -7.33 -5.47
C GLU A 33 0.99 -8.54 -6.36
N ARG A 34 1.79 -9.47 -5.84
CA ARG A 34 2.22 -10.69 -6.54
C ARG A 34 1.15 -11.78 -6.55
N GLU A 35 0.45 -11.93 -5.43
CA GLU A 35 -0.63 -12.91 -5.23
C GLU A 35 -1.92 -12.48 -5.95
N GLY A 36 -2.00 -11.24 -6.45
CA GLY A 36 -3.20 -10.70 -7.10
C GLY A 36 -4.32 -10.36 -6.11
N VAL A 37 -3.97 -10.23 -4.82
CA VAL A 37 -4.88 -9.88 -3.73
C VAL A 37 -5.31 -8.42 -3.82
N ILE A 38 -4.45 -7.56 -4.38
CA ILE A 38 -4.73 -6.16 -4.65
C ILE A 38 -4.46 -5.87 -6.12
N ALA A 39 -5.20 -4.92 -6.69
CA ALA A 39 -4.96 -4.46 -8.04
C ALA A 39 -3.54 -3.90 -8.16
N ARG A 40 -2.88 -4.21 -9.28
CA ARG A 40 -1.55 -3.68 -9.58
C ARG A 40 -1.61 -2.14 -9.61
N PRO A 41 -0.88 -1.44 -8.73
CA PRO A 41 -0.88 0.02 -8.72
C PRO A 41 -0.36 0.57 -10.04
N ALA A 42 -0.84 1.76 -10.39
CA ALA A 42 -0.31 2.50 -11.52
C ALA A 42 1.18 2.73 -11.31
N ARG A 43 1.94 2.58 -12.40
CA ARG A 43 3.38 2.85 -12.40
C ARG A 43 3.60 4.18 -13.08
N ASP A 44 4.27 5.07 -12.37
CA ASP A 44 4.71 6.32 -12.93
C ASP A 44 5.82 6.09 -13.98
N TRP A 45 6.12 7.11 -14.80
CA TRP A 45 7.22 7.09 -15.77
C TRP A 45 8.59 6.81 -15.12
N ARG A 46 8.74 7.11 -13.82
CA ARG A 46 9.92 6.78 -13.00
C ARG A 46 9.87 5.37 -12.41
N ASN A 47 8.93 4.53 -12.85
CA ASN A 47 8.65 3.19 -12.35
C ASN A 47 8.27 3.16 -10.84
N TRP A 48 7.71 4.26 -10.34
CA TRP A 48 7.24 4.35 -8.96
C TRP A 48 5.82 3.80 -8.85
N ARG A 49 5.54 3.05 -7.77
CA ARG A 49 4.22 2.47 -7.52
C ARG A 49 3.34 3.52 -6.85
N LEU A 50 2.29 3.92 -7.53
CA LEU A 50 1.28 4.84 -7.03
C LEU A 50 -0.01 4.08 -6.78
N TYR A 51 -0.36 3.99 -5.50
CA TYR A 51 -1.60 3.41 -5.04
C TYR A 51 -2.70 4.44 -5.22
N THR A 52 -3.79 4.00 -5.84
CA THR A 52 -5.01 4.77 -5.90
C THR A 52 -5.84 4.52 -4.63
N PRO A 53 -6.84 5.36 -4.33
CA PRO A 53 -7.78 5.11 -3.24
C PRO A 53 -8.45 3.72 -3.35
N LYS A 54 -8.68 3.22 -4.57
CA LYS A 54 -9.24 1.88 -4.80
C LYS A 54 -8.31 0.78 -4.27
N ASN A 55 -7.01 0.88 -4.52
CA ASN A 55 -6.06 -0.11 -4.01
C ASN A 55 -6.01 -0.09 -2.48
N VAL A 56 -6.16 1.08 -1.87
CA VAL A 56 -6.20 1.24 -0.40
C VAL A 56 -7.45 0.58 0.19
N ASP A 57 -8.60 0.75 -0.46
CA ASP A 57 -9.86 0.07 -0.09
C ASP A 57 -9.75 -1.47 -0.19
N GLU A 58 -9.11 -1.99 -1.23
CA GLU A 58 -8.82 -3.43 -1.34
C GLU A 58 -7.92 -3.92 -0.21
N ILE A 59 -6.86 -3.17 0.10
CA ILE A 59 -5.94 -3.48 1.19
C ILE A 59 -6.67 -3.53 2.53
N GLU A 60 -7.52 -2.54 2.79
CA GLU A 60 -8.33 -2.47 4.01
C GLU A 60 -9.25 -3.69 4.14
N LYS A 61 -9.94 -4.06 3.05
CA LYS A 61 -10.79 -5.25 3.00
C LYS A 61 -10.01 -6.52 3.31
N VAL A 62 -8.82 -6.68 2.75
CA VAL A 62 -7.95 -7.84 2.98
C VAL A 62 -7.50 -7.91 4.43
N ILE A 63 -7.14 -6.78 5.03
CA ILE A 63 -6.73 -6.71 6.44
C ILE A 63 -7.91 -7.04 7.35
N CYS A 64 -9.08 -6.44 7.09
CA CYS A 64 -10.30 -6.70 7.85
C CYS A 64 -10.71 -8.18 7.77
N ALA A 65 -10.67 -8.77 6.56
CA ALA A 65 -10.96 -10.18 6.34
C ALA A 65 -9.99 -11.09 7.10
N ARG A 66 -8.69 -10.76 7.11
CA ARG A 66 -7.67 -11.54 7.84
C ARG A 66 -7.78 -11.41 9.36
N LYS A 67 -8.17 -10.24 9.88
CA LYS A 67 -8.40 -10.04 11.33
C LYS A 67 -9.55 -10.87 11.89
N ARG A 68 -10.51 -11.28 11.05
CA ARG A 68 -11.67 -12.07 11.47
C ARG A 68 -11.35 -13.55 11.72
N VAL A 69 -10.13 -14.01 11.42
CA VAL A 69 -9.72 -15.43 11.52
C VAL A 69 -8.86 -15.69 12.77
N VAL A 70 -8.86 -14.79 13.77
CA VAL A 70 -8.17 -15.00 15.06
C VAL A 70 -9.14 -14.91 16.24
#